data_AF-A0A520GUX2-F1
#
_entry.id   AF-A0A520GUX2-F1
#
_cell.length_a   1.000
_cell.length_b   1.000
_cell.length_c   1.000
_cell.angle_alpha   90.00
_cell.angle_beta   90.00
_cell.angle_gamma   90.00
#
_symmetry.space_group_name_H-M   'P 1'
#
loop_
_entity.id
_entity.type
_entity.pdbx_description
1 polymer ?
#
loop_
_entity_poly.entity_id
_entity_poly.type
_entity_poly.pdbx_seq_one_letter_code
_entity_poly.pdbx_strand_id
1 'polypeptide(L)' 'AHGFCRVHKSYLVALDKIDSVERDRLKIGQVLIPISNTYRDHFYQLIGRSTK' A
#
# COMPACT_ATOMS: atom_id res chain seq x y z
N ALA A 1 11.70 -12.05 -3.61
CA ALA A 1 12.09 -10.79 -2.96
C ALA A 1 10.84 -10.19 -2.33
N HIS A 2 10.76 -10.12 -1.00
CA HIS A 2 9.57 -9.59 -0.32
C HIS A 2 9.64 -8.06 -0.38
N GLY A 3 8.90 -7.45 -1.31
CA GLY A 3 8.85 -6.01 -1.47
C GLY A 3 8.11 -5.36 -0.31
N PHE A 4 8.79 -4.50 0.43
CA PHE A 4 8.16 -3.65 1.45
C PHE A 4 7.97 -2.24 0.88
N CYS A 5 6.80 -1.65 1.13
CA CYS A 5 6.48 -0.28 0.74
C CYS A 5 6.15 0.56 1.97
N ARG A 6 6.64 1.80 1.97
CA ARG A 6 6.25 2.79 2.97
C ARG A 6 4.99 3.51 2.53
N VAL A 7 3.99 3.55 3.40
CA VAL A 7 2.64 4.06 3.09
C VAL A 7 2.20 5.19 4.01
N HIS A 8 2.91 5.36 5.14
CA HIS A 8 2.75 6.47 6.05
C HIS A 8 4.11 6.85 6.63
N LYS A 9 4.21 8.04 7.26
CA LYS A 9 5.43 8.43 7.99
C LYS A 9 5.80 7.41 9.08
N SER A 10 4.81 6.73 9.65
CA SER A 10 4.98 5.78 10.76
C SER A 10 4.77 4.31 10.39
N TYR A 11 4.37 4.01 9.14
CA TYR A 11 3.94 2.66 8.75
C TYR A 11 4.61 2.18 7.47
N LEU A 12 5.01 0.92 7.50
CA LEU A 12 5.68 0.18 6.44
C LEU A 12 4.93 -1.14 6.25
N VAL A 13 4.56 -1.46 5.02
CA VAL A 13 3.70 -2.60 4.68
C VAL A 13 4.41 -3.53 3.71
N ALA A 14 4.17 -4.83 3.83
CA ALA A 14 4.65 -5.79 2.85
C ALA A 14 3.65 -5.87 1.69
N LEU A 15 4.10 -5.60 0.46
CA LEU A 15 3.26 -5.63 -0.74
C LEU A 15 2.66 -7.02 -0.98
N ASP A 16 3.43 -8.06 -0.64
CA ASP A 16 3.03 -9.47 -0.74
C ASP A 16 1.88 -9.86 0.20
N LYS A 17 1.68 -9.11 1.29
CA LYS A 17 0.65 -9.37 2.31
C LYS A 17 -0.57 -8.47 2.17
N ILE A 18 -0.64 -7.67 1.12
CA ILE A 18 -1.79 -6.78 0.89
C ILE A 18 -2.93 -7.62 0.35
N ASP A 19 -4.01 -7.68 1.11
CA ASP A 19 -5.22 -8.39 0.72
C ASP A 19 -6.02 -7.56 -0.29
N SER A 20 -6.21 -6.28 0.02
CA SER A 20 -6.95 -5.34 -0.83
C SER A 20 -6.62 -3.89 -0.50
N VAL A 21 -6.86 -3.00 -1.46
CA VAL A 21 -6.64 -1.54 -1.33
C VAL A 21 -7.97 -0.83 -1.62
N GLU A 22 -8.51 -0.11 -0.64
CA GLU A 22 -9.78 0.61 -0.73
C GLU A 22 -9.57 2.10 -0.53
N ARG A 23 -9.76 2.92 -1.59
CA ARG A 23 -9.70 4.40 -1.56
C ARG A 23 -8.72 4.92 -0.51
N ASP A 24 -7.46 4.46 -0.59
CA ASP A 24 -6.34 4.93 0.24
C ASP A 24 -6.21 4.32 1.64
N ARG A 25 -6.87 3.19 1.85
CA ARG A 25 -6.65 2.29 2.98
C ARG A 25 -6.21 0.93 2.48
N LEU A 26 -5.25 0.35 3.19
CA LEU A 26 -4.74 -0.98 2.94
C LEU A 26 -5.40 -1.93 3.89
N LYS A 27 -5.95 -3.01 3.35
CA LYS A 27 -6.44 -4.13 4.14
C LYS A 27 -5.37 -5.22 4.16
N ILE A 28 -4.92 -5.55 5.36
CA ILE A 28 -3.96 -6.63 5.61
C ILE A 28 -4.59 -7.54 6.66
N GLY A 29 -5.16 -8.66 6.21
CA GLY A 29 -5.98 -9.52 7.05
C GLY A 29 -7.15 -8.75 7.67
N GLN A 30 -7.09 -8.52 8.98
CA GLN A 30 -8.13 -7.77 9.73
C GLN A 30 -7.74 -6.33 10.06
N VAL A 31 -6.54 -5.88 9.65
CA VAL A 31 -6.05 -4.53 9.95
C VAL A 31 -6.26 -3.62 8.74
N LEU A 32 -6.79 -2.42 8.99
CA LEU A 32 -6.85 -1.34 8.00
C LEU A 32 -5.81 -0.28 8.33
N ILE A 33 -4.89 -0.05 7.39
CA ILE A 33 -3.83 0.96 7.52
C ILE A 33 -4.14 2.13 6.57
N PRO A 34 -4.27 3.37 7.07
CA PRO A 34 -4.44 4.54 6.22
C PRO A 34 -3.13 4.92 5.52
N ILE A 35 -3.24 5.34 4.26
CA ILE A 35 -2.11 5.81 3.45
C ILE A 35 -2.08 7.34 3.48
N SER A 36 -0.92 7.92 3.78
CA SER A 36 -0.72 9.36 3.66
C SER A 36 -0.79 9.79 2.19
N ASN A 37 -1.37 10.95 1.91
CA ASN A 37 -1.47 11.48 0.55
C ASN A 37 -0.12 11.53 -0.18
N THR A 38 0.97 11.91 0.52
CA THR A 38 2.33 11.97 -0.04
C THR A 38 2.89 10.63 -0.51
N TYR A 39 2.47 9.52 0.11
CA TYR A 39 2.99 8.18 -0.20
C TYR A 39 2.05 7.38 -1.11
N ARG A 40 0.84 7.91 -1.33
CA ARG A 40 -0.22 7.28 -2.12
C ARG A 40 0.23 7.01 -3.56
N ASP A 41 0.69 8.03 -4.27
CA ASP A 41 1.13 7.90 -5.66
C ASP A 41 2.26 6.88 -5.81
N HIS A 42 3.25 6.95 -4.93
CA HIS A 42 4.37 6.01 -4.91
C HIS A 42 3.91 4.57 -4.64
N PHE A 43 2.95 4.38 -3.72
CA PHE A 43 2.36 3.08 -3.46
C PHE A 43 1.59 2.53 -4.68
N TYR A 44 0.75 3.34 -5.33
CA TYR A 44 -0.01 2.92 -6.51
C TYR A 44 0.90 2.60 -7.71
N GLN A 45 2.01 3.32 -7.86
CA GLN A 45 3.06 3.02 -8.85
C GLN A 45 3.71 1.65 -8.58
N LEU A 46 4.04 1.34 -7.32
CA LEU A 46 4.68 0.08 -6.93
C LEU A 46 3.79 -1.15 -7.09
N ILE A 47 2.48 -1.03 -6.83
CA ILE A 47 1.55 -2.15 -7.04
C ILE A 47 1.21 -2.36 -8.52
N GLY A 48 1.78 -1.56 -9.43
CA GLY A 48 1.75 -1.85 -10.85
C GLY A 48 0.34 -1.95 -11.40
N ARG A 49 -0.59 -1.08 -10.97
CA ARG A 49 -1.81 -0.82 -11.75
C ARG A 49 -1.42 -0.03 -13.01
N SER A 50 -0.61 -0.66 -13.85
CA SER A 50 -0.32 -0.27 -15.20
C SER A 50 -1.63 -0.46 -15.95
N THR A 51 -2.42 0.60 -16.01
CA THR A 51 -3.43 0.73 -17.06
C THR A 51 -2.67 0.59 -18.39
N LYS A 52 -2.77 -0.59 -18.99
CA LYS A 52 -2.77 -0.66 -20.45
C LYS A 52 -4.05 -0.01 -20.96
#